data_AF-A0A7I7L642-F1
#
_entry.id   AF-A0A7I7L642-F1
#
_cell.length_a   1.000
_cell.length_b   1.000
_cell.length_c   1.000
_cell.angle_alpha   90.00
_cell.angle_beta   90.00
_cell.angle_gamma   90.00
#
_symmetry.space_group_name_H-M   'P 1'
#
loop_
_entity.id
_entity.type
_entity.pdbx_description
1 polymer ?
#
loop_
_entity_poly.entity_id
_entity_poly.type
_entity_poly.pdbx_seq_one_letter_code
_entity_poly.pdbx_strand_id
1 'polypeptide(L)'
;MPGVHPRAPDGLRSVRAQRALGVWPIQEEIVGHRPARLIEYRTIRGPVRNHFGRIELTAVPGRGTRLDYSISFDTPAWVPGRLLAAVLDVTWRFYSLPRLRHQTGGGGW
;
A
#
# COMPACT_ATOMS: atom_id res chain seq x y z
N MET A 1 5.74 -23.94 10.97
CA MET A 1 5.14 -22.61 10.71
C MET A 1 6.08 -21.84 9.80
N PRO A 2 5.67 -21.36 8.61
CA PRO A 2 6.58 -20.62 7.75
C PRO A 2 6.99 -19.32 8.45
N GLY A 3 8.28 -19.22 8.79
CA GLY A 3 8.91 -18.03 9.36
C GLY A 3 9.27 -17.01 8.28
N VAL A 4 9.75 -15.84 8.71
CA VAL A 4 10.35 -14.84 7.81
C VAL A 4 11.45 -15.51 6.99
N HIS A 5 11.36 -15.45 5.66
CA HIS A 5 12.38 -16.03 4.79
C HIS A 5 13.62 -15.12 4.78
N PRO A 6 14.83 -15.61 5.14
CA PRO A 6 16.03 -14.77 5.20
C PRO A 6 16.40 -14.08 3.87
N ARG A 7 15.98 -14.68 2.74
CA ARG A 7 16.19 -14.13 1.39
C ARG A 7 15.10 -13.16 0.94
N ALA A 8 14.04 -13.00 1.74
CA ALA A 8 12.95 -12.06 1.50
C ALA A 8 12.57 -11.39 2.84
N PRO A 9 13.47 -10.57 3.41
CA PRO A 9 13.26 -9.93 4.71
C PRO A 9 12.01 -9.03 4.73
N ASP A 10 11.65 -8.48 3.57
CA ASP A 10 10.45 -7.66 3.36
C ASP A 10 9.28 -8.47 2.79
N GLY A 11 9.31 -9.80 2.96
CA GLY A 11 8.30 -10.72 2.48
C GLY A 11 7.21 -11.03 3.50
N LEU A 12 6.59 -12.21 3.37
CA LEU A 12 5.53 -12.67 4.25
C LEU A 12 5.91 -12.53 5.74
N ARG A 13 4.98 -12.01 6.55
CA ARG A 13 5.11 -11.72 7.99
C ARG A 13 6.06 -10.56 8.34
N SER A 14 6.62 -9.86 7.36
CA SER A 14 7.35 -8.61 7.63
C SER A 14 6.40 -7.56 8.21
N VAL A 15 6.88 -6.83 9.21
CA VAL A 15 6.14 -5.74 9.86
C VAL A 15 6.76 -4.41 9.48
N ARG A 16 5.93 -3.47 9.03
CA ARG A 16 6.35 -2.14 8.58
C ARG A 16 5.69 -1.07 9.42
N ALA A 17 6.48 -0.07 9.83
CA ALA A 17 5.98 1.13 10.48
C ALA A 17 5.79 2.24 9.43
N GLN A 18 4.57 2.77 9.33
CA GLN A 18 4.23 3.83 8.39
C GLN A 18 3.45 4.96 9.07
N ARG A 19 3.11 5.98 8.29
CA ARG A 19 2.22 7.07 8.71
C ARG A 19 1.04 7.21 7.76
N ALA A 20 -0.15 6.87 8.23
CA ALA A 20 -1.39 7.13 7.50
C ALA A 20 -1.59 8.64 7.31
N LEU A 21 -1.86 9.05 6.08
CA LEU A 21 -1.98 10.46 5.68
C LEU A 21 -0.78 11.33 6.12
N GLY A 22 0.40 10.71 6.30
CA GLY A 22 1.63 11.38 6.75
C GLY A 22 1.69 11.71 8.25
N VAL A 23 0.63 11.48 9.01
CA VAL A 23 0.51 11.97 10.40
C VAL A 23 0.31 10.85 11.42
N TRP A 24 -0.55 9.85 11.16
CA TRP A 24 -0.91 8.86 12.16
C TRP A 24 -0.04 7.61 12.07
N PRO A 25 0.66 7.20 13.14
CA PRO A 25 1.47 6.00 13.10
C PRO A 25 0.59 4.75 12.89
N ILE A 26 1.00 3.90 11.95
CA ILE A 26 0.40 2.60 11.69
C ILE A 26 1.49 1.53 11.62
N GLN A 27 1.15 0.31 12.03
CA GLN A 27 1.95 -0.88 11.80
C GLN A 27 1.17 -1.86 10.97
N GLU A 28 1.82 -2.39 9.93
CA GLU A 28 1.22 -3.30 8.96
C GLU A 28 2.04 -4.58 8.88
N GLU A 29 1.36 -5.72 8.79
CA GLU A 29 1.97 -7.03 8.54
C GLU A 29 1.70 -7.45 7.09
N ILE A 30 2.72 -7.96 6.40
CA ILE A 30 2.56 -8.59 5.08
C ILE A 30 1.92 -9.97 5.24
N VAL A 31 0.73 -10.14 4.68
CA VAL A 31 -0.04 -11.39 4.73
C VAL A 31 -0.10 -12.14 3.39
N GLY A 32 0.34 -11.49 2.31
CA GLY A 32 0.52 -12.11 1.00
C GLY A 32 1.67 -11.46 0.25
N HIS A 33 2.52 -12.27 -0.38
CA HIS A 33 3.70 -11.77 -1.08
C HIS A 33 4.04 -12.65 -2.29
N ARG A 34 4.07 -12.05 -3.48
CA ARG A 34 4.69 -12.62 -4.68
C ARG A 34 5.72 -11.63 -5.20
N PRO A 35 7.02 -11.99 -5.22
CA PRO A 35 8.08 -11.08 -5.65
C PRO A 35 7.78 -10.38 -6.97
N ALA A 36 8.08 -9.07 -7.04
CA ALA A 36 7.85 -8.20 -8.18
C ALA A 36 6.40 -8.15 -8.73
N ARG A 37 5.41 -8.68 -8.00
CA ARG A 37 4.04 -8.81 -8.51
C ARG A 37 2.94 -8.44 -7.51
N LEU A 38 3.03 -8.91 -6.27
CA LEU A 38 1.93 -8.77 -5.31
C LEU A 38 2.44 -8.54 -3.91
N ILE A 39 1.83 -7.56 -3.23
CA ILE A 39 1.92 -7.39 -1.78
C ILE A 39 0.50 -7.24 -1.25
N GLU A 40 0.18 -8.02 -0.23
CA GLU A 40 -1.03 -7.89 0.57
C GLU A 40 -0.63 -7.67 2.03
N TYR A 41 -1.31 -6.75 2.69
CA TYR A 41 -0.97 -6.37 4.05
C TYR A 41 -2.22 -6.03 4.85
N ARG A 42 -2.11 -6.11 6.17
CA ARG A 42 -3.15 -5.70 7.09
C ARG A 42 -2.57 -4.85 8.21
N THR A 43 -3.35 -3.89 8.71
CA THR A 43 -2.98 -3.15 9.91
C THR A 43 -3.07 -4.05 11.13
N ILE A 44 -1.99 -4.07 11.92
CA ILE A 44 -1.92 -4.75 13.21
C ILE A 44 -1.95 -3.75 14.38
N ARG A 45 -1.61 -2.47 14.12
CA ARG A 45 -1.71 -1.37 15.10
C ARG A 45 -1.95 -0.05 14.39
N GLY A 46 -2.88 0.76 14.88
CA GLY A 46 -3.17 2.09 14.32
C GLY A 46 -4.61 2.53 14.56
N PRO A 47 -5.00 3.73 14.11
CA PRO A 47 -6.36 4.25 14.29
C PRO A 47 -7.38 3.64 13.31
N VAL A 48 -6.93 3.01 12.23
CA VAL A 48 -7.79 2.40 11.21
C VAL A 48 -7.98 0.92 11.51
N ARG A 49 -9.24 0.51 11.74
CA ARG A 49 -9.61 -0.88 12.01
C ARG A 49 -9.84 -1.66 10.72
N ASN A 50 -9.53 -2.96 10.77
CA ASN A 50 -9.72 -3.89 9.66
C ASN A 50 -9.14 -3.38 8.33
N HIS A 51 -8.06 -2.60 8.39
CA HIS A 51 -7.40 -2.10 7.19
C HIS A 51 -6.65 -3.23 6.51
N PHE A 52 -7.02 -3.47 5.25
CA PHE A 52 -6.37 -4.41 4.36
C PHE A 52 -6.03 -3.68 3.07
N GLY A 53 -4.79 -3.84 2.62
CA GLY A 53 -4.33 -3.28 1.37
C GLY A 53 -3.75 -4.35 0.46
N ARG A 54 -3.96 -4.16 -0.84
CA ARG A 54 -3.47 -5.03 -1.90
C ARG A 54 -2.88 -4.18 -3.01
N ILE A 55 -1.62 -4.44 -3.32
CA ILE A 55 -0.87 -3.82 -4.41
C ILE A 55 -0.49 -4.92 -5.40
N GLU A 56 -1.03 -4.85 -6.61
CA GLU A 56 -0.70 -5.76 -7.70
C GLU A 56 -0.10 -5.01 -8.88
N LEU A 57 1.01 -5.55 -9.38
CA LEU A 57 1.72 -5.04 -10.55
C LEU A 57 1.50 -5.98 -11.72
N THR A 58 1.07 -5.40 -12.84
CA THR A 58 0.91 -6.11 -14.11
C THR A 58 1.72 -5.42 -15.18
N ALA A 59 2.66 -6.14 -15.80
CA ALA A 59 3.38 -5.63 -16.96
C ALA A 59 2.41 -5.42 -18.12
N VAL A 60 2.47 -4.26 -18.76
CA VAL A 60 1.69 -3.91 -19.95
C VAL A 60 2.67 -3.73 -21.10
N PRO A 61 2.73 -4.68 -22.05
CA PRO A 61 3.67 -4.64 -23.16
C PRO A 61 3.65 -3.29 -23.90
N GLY A 62 4.83 -2.69 -24.08
CA GLY A 62 5.00 -1.40 -24.76
C GLY A 62 4.44 -0.18 -24.03
N ARG A 63 3.88 -0.32 -22.82
CA ARG A 63 3.27 0.79 -22.05
C ARG A 63 3.80 0.95 -20.62
N GLY A 64 4.49 -0.06 -20.09
CA GLY A 64 5.09 -0.01 -18.75
C GLY A 64 4.37 -0.93 -17.77
N THR A 65 4.16 -0.48 -16.53
CA THR A 65 3.54 -1.28 -15.47
C THR A 65 2.21 -0.67 -15.06
N ARG A 66 1.15 -1.49 -15.05
CA ARG A 66 -0.13 -1.16 -14.41
C ARG A 66 -0.03 -1.48 -12.92
N LEU A 67 -0.38 -0.51 -12.10
CA LEU A 67 -0.51 -0.64 -10.65
C LEU A 67 -2.00 -0.69 -10.30
N ASP A 68 -2.47 -1.85 -9.85
CA ASP A 68 -3.78 -2.01 -9.24
C ASP A 68 -3.62 -1.96 -7.72
N TYR A 69 -4.01 -0.83 -7.13
CA TYR A 69 -3.91 -0.60 -5.70
C TYR A 69 -5.30 -0.43 -5.09
N SER A 70 -5.67 -1.33 -4.19
CA SER A 70 -6.95 -1.31 -3.47
C SER A 70 -6.73 -1.37 -1.96
N ILE A 71 -7.56 -0.63 -1.24
CA ILE A 71 -7.63 -0.68 0.23
C ILE A 71 -9.07 -0.84 0.68
N SER A 72 -9.28 -1.58 1.77
CA SER A 72 -10.56 -1.73 2.47
C SER A 72 -10.32 -1.55 3.96
N PHE A 73 -11.25 -0.89 4.65
CA PHE A 73 -11.15 -0.66 6.09
C PHE A 73 -12.51 -0.23 6.66
N ASP A 74 -12.62 -0.31 7.99
CA ASP A 74 -13.81 0.16 8.68
C ASP A 74 -13.81 1.69 8.76
N THR A 75 -14.93 2.28 8.36
CA THR A 75 -15.18 3.71 8.50
C THR A 75 -16.10 3.95 9.69
N PRO A 76 -15.81 4.93 10.57
CA PRO A 76 -16.80 5.33 11.57
C PRO A 76 -18.08 5.80 10.89
N ALA A 77 -19.24 5.41 11.42
CA ALA A 77 -20.55 5.71 10.81
C ALA A 77 -20.83 7.22 10.64
N TRP A 78 -20.16 8.07 11.42
CA TRP A 78 -20.26 9.53 11.35
C TRP A 78 -19.40 10.16 10.25
N VAL A 79 -18.52 9.40 9.59
CA VAL A 79 -17.66 9.91 8.51
C VAL A 79 -18.38 9.79 7.17
N PRO A 80 -18.64 10.89 6.45
CA PRO A 80 -19.20 10.82 5.11
C PRO A 80 -18.23 10.13 4.14
N GLY A 81 -18.63 9.01 3.55
CA GLY A 81 -17.76 8.22 2.66
C GLY A 81 -17.23 9.01 1.46
N ARG A 82 -18.01 9.95 0.92
CA ARG A 82 -17.58 10.83 -0.19
C ARG A 82 -16.46 11.78 0.21
N LEU A 83 -16.49 12.30 1.45
CA LEU A 83 -15.45 13.19 1.96
C LEU A 83 -14.14 12.42 2.14
N LEU A 84 -14.21 11.22 2.71
CA LEU A 84 -13.06 10.34 2.85
C LEU A 84 -12.45 9.95 1.50
N ALA A 85 -13.28 9.59 0.52
CA ALA A 85 -12.82 9.29 -0.83
C ALA A 85 -12.10 10.49 -1.47
N ALA A 86 -12.61 11.71 -1.28
CA ALA A 86 -11.97 12.93 -1.75
C ALA A 86 -10.60 13.15 -1.11
N VAL A 87 -10.47 12.97 0.22
CA VAL A 87 -9.18 13.10 0.93
C VAL A 87 -8.16 12.08 0.42
N LEU A 88 -8.58 10.83 0.20
CA LEU A 88 -7.71 9.79 -0.36
C LEU A 88 -7.26 10.12 -1.78
N ASP A 89 -8.16 10.59 -2.64
CA ASP A 89 -7.84 10.99 -4.01
C ASP A 89 -6.86 12.17 -4.06
N VAL A 90 -7.08 13.20 -3.24
CA VAL A 90 -6.15 14.34 -3.09
C VAL A 90 -4.78 13.85 -2.62
N THR A 91 -4.75 13.01 -1.59
CA THR A 91 -3.48 12.46 -1.06
C THR A 91 -2.74 11.65 -2.12
N TRP A 92 -3.47 10.86 -2.89
CA TRP A 92 -2.91 10.08 -3.99
C TRP A 92 -2.31 10.96 -5.08
N ARG A 93 -3.10 11.89 -5.63
CA ARG A 93 -2.73 12.72 -6.79
C ARG A 93 -1.57 13.65 -6.51
N PHE A 94 -1.54 14.28 -5.34
CA PHE A 94 -0.58 15.35 -5.06
C PHE A 94 0.65 14.89 -4.28
N TYR A 95 0.58 13.77 -3.56
CA TYR A 95 1.70 13.31 -2.73
C TYR A 95 2.24 11.93 -3.13
N SER A 96 1.36 10.97 -3.40
CA SER A 96 1.78 9.57 -3.64
C SER A 96 2.25 9.38 -5.07
N LEU A 97 1.45 9.81 -6.05
CA LEU A 97 1.72 9.62 -7.47
C LEU A 97 2.97 10.37 -7.94
N PRO A 98 3.24 11.63 -7.54
CA PRO A 98 4.46 12.32 -7.94
C PRO A 98 5.72 11.65 -7.37
N ARG A 99 5.69 11.18 -6.12
CA ARG A 99 6.80 10.43 -5.51
C ARG A 99 7.05 9.10 -6.24
N LEU A 100 5.98 8.36 -6.54
CA LEU A 100 6.08 7.12 -7.31
C LEU A 100 6.71 7.39 -8.68
N ARG A 101 6.23 8.41 -9.40
CA ARG A 101 6.76 8.81 -10.71
C ARG A 101 8.22 9.24 -10.64
N HIS A 102 8.62 9.97 -9.61
CA HIS A 102 10.01 10.35 -9.40
C HIS A 102 10.91 9.13 -9.20
N GLN A 103 10.46 8.15 -8.40
CA GLN A 103 11.22 6.91 -8.17
C GLN A 103 11.34 6.04 -9.42
N THR A 104 10.31 6.04 -10.28
CA THR A 104 10.34 5.27 -11.53
C THR A 104 10.93 6.04 -12.72
N GLY A 105 11.00 7.37 -12.66
CA GLY A 105 11.46 8.25 -13.73
C GLY A 105 12.97 8.46 -13.79
N GLY A 106 13.72 8.02 -12.78
CA GLY A 106 15.19 8.09 -12.74
C GLY A 106 15.92 6.91 -13.39
N GLY A 107 15.20 5.90 -13.90
CA GLY A 107 15.77 4.71 -14.51
C GLY A 107 15.66 4.74 -16.02
N GLY A 108 16.73 5.18 -16.70
CA GLY A 108 16.99 4.73 -18.05
C GLY A 108 17.11 3.20 -18.03
N TRP A 109 16.42 2.54 -18.96
CA TRP A 109 16.79 1.21 -19.43
C TRP A 109 17.87 1.37 -20.49
#